data_AF-H8GK30-F1
#
_entry.id   AF-H8GK30-F1
#
_cell.length_a   1.000
_cell.length_b   1.000
_cell.length_c   1.000
_cell.angle_alpha   90.00
_cell.angle_beta   90.00
_cell.angle_gamma   90.00
#
_symmetry.space_group_name_H-M   'P 1'
#
loop_
_entity.id
_entity.type
_entity.pdbx_description
1 polymer ?
#
loop_
_entity_poly.entity_id
_entity_poly.type
_entity_poly.pdbx_seq_one_letter_code
_entity_poly.pdbx_strand_id
1 'polypeptide(L)'
;MLLRSLNIQRGAVLIFSLCMLLLLTLVTVSMIQQNRIQLAITNNVGEQIKTFSRTEMVLDVAEAIIETSRKPNKDDPTRPDEQDDCGISGRLFENSELTLPESIPATATIKAVFCVVNSFEYRCVGENSYTAHKSDSAENVTACARLANAQCPTEVYILDVTLINSNTGAERAIRSKYAVGCSVFA
;
A
#
# COMPACT_ATOMS: atom_id res chain seq x y z
N MET A 1 -31.99 33.75 -70.22
CA MET A 1 -32.23 33.73 -68.75
C MET A 1 -31.87 32.40 -68.07
N LEU A 2 -32.00 31.25 -68.75
CA LEU A 2 -31.68 29.91 -68.20
C LEU A 2 -30.20 29.66 -67.80
N LEU A 3 -29.22 30.28 -68.47
CA LEU A 3 -27.79 30.10 -68.14
C LEU A 3 -27.38 30.75 -66.80
N ARG A 4 -28.13 31.74 -66.31
CA ARG A 4 -27.78 32.47 -65.07
C ARG A 4 -28.15 31.67 -63.81
N SER A 5 -29.21 30.84 -63.87
CA SER A 5 -29.61 29.99 -62.74
C SER A 5 -28.70 28.77 -62.57
N LEU A 6 -28.16 28.22 -63.66
CA LEU A 6 -27.22 27.10 -63.66
C LEU A 6 -25.92 27.42 -62.90
N ASN A 7 -25.38 28.64 -63.06
CA ASN A 7 -24.17 29.06 -62.35
C ASN A 7 -24.42 29.29 -60.85
N ILE A 8 -25.60 29.78 -60.47
CA ILE A 8 -25.99 29.96 -59.07
C ILE A 8 -26.19 28.60 -58.38
N GLN A 9 -26.80 27.63 -59.08
CA GLN A 9 -26.97 26.27 -58.57
C GLN A 9 -25.63 25.56 -58.39
N ARG A 10 -24.68 25.70 -59.31
CA ARG A 10 -23.32 25.14 -59.15
C ARG A 10 -22.58 25.71 -57.95
N GLY A 11 -22.69 27.01 -57.70
CA GLY A 11 -22.07 27.66 -56.53
C GLY A 11 -22.63 27.16 -55.20
N ALA A 12 -23.96 27.02 -55.12
CA ALA A 12 -24.63 26.53 -53.91
C ALA A 12 -24.21 25.08 -53.57
N VAL A 13 -24.11 24.20 -54.58
CA VAL A 13 -23.67 22.81 -54.40
C VAL A 13 -22.21 22.75 -53.91
N LEU A 14 -21.34 23.62 -54.43
CA LEU A 14 -19.94 23.69 -54.00
C LEU A 14 -19.81 24.10 -52.53
N ILE A 15 -20.54 25.12 -52.10
CA ILE A 15 -20.55 25.58 -50.70
C ILE A 15 -21.13 24.50 -49.78
N PHE A 16 -22.22 23.85 -50.19
CA PHE A 16 -22.84 22.78 -49.40
C PHE A 16 -21.89 21.59 -49.24
N SER A 17 -21.23 21.16 -50.33
CA SER A 17 -20.20 20.11 -50.27
C SER A 17 -19.03 20.51 -49.38
N LEU A 18 -18.59 21.77 -49.42
CA LEU A 18 -17.50 22.26 -48.57
C LEU A 18 -17.89 22.23 -47.09
N CYS A 19 -19.09 22.71 -46.74
CA CYS A 19 -19.62 22.67 -45.38
C CYS A 19 -19.77 21.23 -44.87
N MET A 20 -20.31 20.32 -45.69
CA MET A 20 -20.41 18.90 -45.33
C MET A 20 -19.04 18.28 -45.08
N LEU A 21 -18.05 18.61 -45.92
CA LEU A 21 -16.68 18.11 -45.74
C LEU A 21 -16.05 18.64 -44.45
N LEU A 22 -16.32 19.89 -44.09
CA LEU A 22 -15.82 20.54 -42.88
C LEU A 22 -16.47 19.96 -41.60
N LEU A 23 -17.75 19.65 -41.65
CA LEU A 23 -18.45 18.98 -40.55
C LEU A 23 -17.94 17.54 -40.36
N LEU A 24 -17.72 16.80 -41.45
CA LEU A 24 -17.15 15.46 -41.39
C LEU A 24 -15.73 15.46 -40.81
N THR A 25 -14.86 16.38 -41.25
CA THR A 25 -13.52 16.50 -40.68
C THR A 25 -13.55 16.89 -39.21
N LEU A 26 -14.43 17.81 -38.80
CA LEU A 26 -14.59 18.19 -37.39
C LEU A 26 -15.01 17.01 -36.50
N VAL A 27 -15.98 16.21 -36.95
CA VAL A 27 -16.43 15.00 -36.22
C VAL A 27 -15.31 13.97 -36.11
N THR A 28 -14.60 13.69 -37.20
CA THR A 28 -13.47 12.73 -37.16
C THR A 28 -12.33 13.16 -36.24
N VAL A 29 -11.95 14.45 -36.26
CA VAL A 29 -10.90 14.97 -35.37
C VAL A 29 -11.33 14.91 -33.90
N SER A 30 -12.60 15.22 -33.60
CA SER A 30 -13.16 15.13 -32.25
C SER A 30 -13.06 13.70 -31.68
N MET A 31 -13.41 12.69 -32.48
CA MET A 31 -13.27 11.28 -32.06
C MET A 31 -11.81 10.86 -31.87
N ILE A 32 -10.89 11.29 -32.73
CA ILE A 32 -9.46 10.96 -32.59
C ILE A 32 -8.89 11.55 -31.30
N GLN A 33 -9.29 12.77 -30.93
CA GLN A 33 -8.85 13.40 -29.68
C GLN A 33 -9.39 12.66 -28.44
N GLN A 34 -10.67 12.28 -28.45
CA GLN A 34 -11.26 11.49 -27.36
C GLN A 34 -10.55 10.15 -27.16
N ASN A 35 -10.24 9.44 -28.25
CA ASN A 35 -9.51 8.17 -28.19
C ASN A 35 -8.09 8.35 -27.59
N ARG A 36 -7.39 9.44 -27.92
CA ARG A 36 -6.07 9.72 -27.35
C ARG A 36 -6.12 9.98 -25.84
N ILE A 37 -7.12 10.73 -25.38
CA ILE A 37 -7.32 10.99 -23.94
C ILE A 37 -7.64 9.69 -23.22
N GLN A 38 -8.52 8.85 -23.78
CA GLN A 38 -8.88 7.56 -23.17
C GLN A 38 -7.69 6.61 -23.06
N LEU A 39 -6.81 6.57 -24.07
CA LEU A 39 -5.57 5.78 -24.03
C LEU A 39 -4.61 6.30 -22.96
N ALA A 40 -4.44 7.62 -22.85
CA ALA A 40 -3.58 8.22 -21.83
C ALA A 40 -4.09 7.92 -20.40
N ILE A 41 -5.40 8.00 -20.18
CA ILE A 41 -6.03 7.62 -18.90
C ILE A 41 -5.81 6.14 -18.61
N THR A 42 -6.06 5.27 -19.58
CA THR A 42 -5.90 3.81 -19.42
C THR A 42 -4.48 3.43 -19.07
N ASN A 43 -3.48 4.08 -19.69
CA ASN A 43 -2.07 3.82 -19.38
C ASN A 43 -1.70 4.26 -17.96
N ASN A 44 -2.15 5.44 -17.52
CA ASN A 44 -1.90 5.92 -16.16
C ASN A 44 -2.57 5.01 -15.13
N VAL A 45 -3.83 4.62 -15.35
CA VAL A 45 -4.55 3.66 -14.50
C VAL A 45 -3.80 2.32 -14.45
N GLY A 46 -3.36 1.82 -15.60
CA GLY A 46 -2.57 0.59 -15.68
C GLY A 46 -1.27 0.66 -14.88
N GLU A 47 -0.56 1.80 -14.93
CA GLU A 47 0.65 2.01 -14.14
C GLU A 47 0.34 2.08 -12.63
N GLN A 48 -0.72 2.78 -12.23
CA GLN A 48 -1.13 2.85 -10.83
C GLN A 48 -1.51 1.49 -10.25
N ILE A 49 -2.19 0.64 -11.03
CA ILE A 49 -2.54 -0.72 -10.61
C ILE A 49 -1.28 -1.56 -10.43
N LYS A 50 -0.31 -1.47 -11.34
CA LYS A 50 0.98 -2.18 -11.21
C LYS A 50 1.73 -1.72 -9.96
N THR A 51 1.80 -0.42 -9.70
CA THR A 51 2.45 0.12 -8.50
C THR A 51 1.72 -0.35 -7.25
N PHE A 52 0.38 -0.33 -7.23
CA PHE A 52 -0.41 -0.84 -6.11
C PHE A 52 -0.12 -2.31 -5.80
N SER A 53 -0.23 -3.18 -6.81
CA SER A 53 0.02 -4.61 -6.66
C SER A 53 1.45 -4.91 -6.19
N ARG A 54 2.44 -4.12 -6.64
CA ARG A 54 3.81 -4.23 -6.13
C ARG A 54 3.89 -3.82 -4.67
N THR A 55 3.27 -2.71 -4.28
CA THR A 55 3.29 -2.27 -2.87
C THR A 55 2.60 -3.29 -1.95
N GLU A 56 1.51 -3.94 -2.40
CA GLU A 56 0.89 -5.05 -1.66
C GLU A 56 1.84 -6.24 -1.50
N MET A 57 2.56 -6.63 -2.57
CA MET A 57 3.57 -7.70 -2.47
C MET A 57 4.68 -7.36 -1.48
N VAL A 58 5.11 -6.09 -1.40
CA VAL A 58 6.09 -5.66 -0.39
C VAL A 58 5.51 -5.74 1.02
N LEU A 59 4.23 -5.38 1.18
CA LEU A 59 3.54 -5.52 2.45
C LEU A 59 3.49 -6.98 2.90
N ASP A 60 3.16 -7.92 2.00
CA ASP A 60 3.17 -9.37 2.32
C ASP A 60 4.55 -9.84 2.81
N VAL A 61 5.62 -9.36 2.17
CA VAL A 61 7.00 -9.66 2.59
C VAL A 61 7.31 -9.05 3.96
N ALA A 62 6.90 -7.80 4.22
CA ALA A 62 7.09 -7.14 5.51
C ALA A 62 6.35 -7.89 6.64
N GLU A 63 5.11 -8.32 6.38
CA GLU A 63 4.33 -9.13 7.31
C GLU A 63 4.99 -10.49 7.57
N ALA A 64 5.52 -11.15 6.54
CA ALA A 64 6.27 -12.39 6.68
C ALA A 64 7.57 -12.23 7.51
N ILE A 65 8.25 -11.09 7.41
CA ILE A 65 9.44 -10.79 8.24
C ILE A 65 9.03 -10.67 9.70
N ILE A 66 7.94 -9.97 10.01
CA ILE A 66 7.41 -9.86 11.38
C ILE A 66 7.07 -11.25 11.89
N GLU A 67 6.32 -12.03 11.11
CA GLU A 67 5.92 -13.38 11.46
C GLU A 67 7.13 -14.27 11.77
N THR A 68 8.18 -14.21 10.94
CA THR A 68 9.42 -14.98 11.14
C THR A 68 10.22 -14.46 12.34
N SER A 69 10.18 -13.15 12.62
CA SER A 69 10.87 -12.56 13.77
C SER A 69 10.17 -12.91 15.08
N ARG A 70 8.85 -13.08 15.06
CA ARG A 70 8.06 -13.43 16.26
C ARG A 70 7.94 -14.94 16.47
N LYS A 71 8.03 -15.77 15.44
CA LYS A 71 7.98 -17.24 15.59
C LYS A 71 9.36 -17.83 15.88
N PRO A 72 9.51 -18.70 16.89
CA PRO A 72 10.76 -19.42 17.12
C PRO A 72 11.08 -20.33 15.92
N ASN A 73 12.37 -20.46 15.61
CA ASN A 73 12.83 -21.34 14.56
C ASN A 73 12.59 -22.80 14.98
N LYS A 74 11.55 -23.43 14.43
CA LYS A 74 11.16 -24.82 14.75
C LYS A 74 12.22 -25.85 14.38
N ASP A 75 13.19 -25.47 13.56
CA ASP A 75 14.26 -26.34 13.07
C ASP A 75 15.52 -26.30 13.94
N ASP A 76 15.54 -25.56 15.06
CA ASP A 76 16.65 -25.60 16.03
C ASP A 76 16.39 -26.65 17.12
N PRO A 77 17.01 -27.84 17.05
CA PRO A 77 16.82 -28.91 18.03
C PRO A 77 17.48 -28.62 19.38
N THR A 78 18.23 -27.52 19.54
CA THR A 78 18.94 -27.21 20.79
C THR A 78 18.07 -26.51 21.84
N ARG A 79 16.86 -26.06 21.50
CA ARG A 79 15.96 -25.35 22.42
C ARG A 79 14.50 -25.81 22.30
N PRO A 80 14.16 -27.00 22.82
CA PRO A 80 12.79 -27.48 22.87
C PRO A 80 11.85 -26.62 23.74
N ASP A 81 12.40 -25.72 24.57
CA ASP A 81 11.66 -24.89 25.51
C ASP A 81 11.33 -23.48 24.97
N GLU A 82 11.90 -23.05 23.83
CA GLU A 82 11.52 -21.81 23.13
C GLU A 82 10.27 -22.06 22.26
N GLN A 83 9.25 -22.68 22.84
CA GLN A 83 7.99 -23.01 22.18
C GLN A 83 7.02 -21.81 22.12
N ASP A 84 7.31 -20.75 22.88
CA ASP A 84 6.47 -19.56 22.95
C ASP A 84 6.73 -18.63 21.74
N ASP A 85 5.68 -18.39 20.95
CA ASP A 85 5.70 -17.32 19.97
C ASP A 85 5.86 -15.97 20.70
N CYS A 86 6.57 -15.03 20.10
CA CYS A 86 6.79 -13.66 20.59
C CYS A 86 7.86 -13.47 21.69
N GLY A 87 8.91 -14.30 21.70
CA GLY A 87 10.06 -14.18 22.61
C GLY A 87 10.75 -12.79 22.63
N ILE A 88 11.56 -12.54 23.66
CA ILE A 88 12.24 -11.25 23.89
C ILE A 88 13.23 -10.91 22.75
N SER A 89 13.92 -11.91 22.21
CA SER A 89 14.99 -11.78 21.21
C SER A 89 14.51 -11.27 19.85
N GLY A 90 13.25 -11.51 19.50
CA GLY A 90 12.66 -11.14 18.20
C GLY A 90 11.71 -9.95 18.26
N ARG A 91 11.84 -9.09 19.28
CA ARG A 91 10.94 -7.95 19.46
C ARG A 91 11.17 -6.87 18.43
N LEU A 92 10.08 -6.23 18.04
CA LEU A 92 10.10 -5.14 17.08
C LEU A 92 9.50 -3.89 17.72
N PHE A 93 10.14 -2.75 17.48
CA PHE A 93 9.83 -1.51 18.17
C PHE A 93 9.19 -0.50 17.24
N GLU A 94 8.54 0.50 17.83
CA GLU A 94 8.06 1.65 17.06
C GLU A 94 9.25 2.35 16.39
N ASN A 95 9.06 2.75 15.14
CA ASN A 95 10.06 3.32 14.23
C ASN A 95 11.18 2.37 13.79
N SER A 96 11.09 1.08 14.12
CA SER A 96 12.00 0.09 13.53
C SER A 96 11.75 -0.06 12.04
N GLU A 97 12.82 0.03 11.25
CA GLU A 97 12.80 -0.31 9.83
C GLU A 97 12.98 -1.82 9.66
N LEU A 98 12.15 -2.44 8.85
CA LEU A 98 12.26 -3.85 8.49
C LEU A 98 13.27 -3.99 7.36
N THR A 99 14.21 -4.92 7.52
CA THR A 99 15.21 -5.22 6.49
C THR A 99 14.56 -6.02 5.37
N LEU A 100 14.15 -5.33 4.31
CA LEU A 100 13.64 -5.94 3.09
C LEU A 100 14.80 -6.47 2.21
N PRO A 101 14.55 -7.46 1.34
CA PRO A 101 15.53 -7.89 0.35
C PRO A 101 15.99 -6.73 -0.54
N GLU A 102 17.30 -6.62 -0.82
CA GLU A 102 17.90 -5.54 -1.61
C GLU A 102 17.29 -5.37 -3.02
N SER A 103 16.65 -6.42 -3.55
CA SER A 103 15.95 -6.39 -4.84
C SER A 103 14.66 -5.55 -4.84
N ILE A 104 14.17 -5.12 -3.68
CA ILE A 104 12.91 -4.40 -3.53
C ILE A 104 13.21 -2.93 -3.18
N PRO A 105 12.95 -1.96 -4.08
CA PRO A 105 13.18 -0.54 -3.82
C PRO A 105 12.05 0.06 -2.97
N ALA A 106 11.88 -0.47 -1.76
CA ALA A 106 10.86 -0.07 -0.82
C ALA A 106 11.43 0.04 0.59
N THR A 107 10.73 0.79 1.43
CA THR A 107 10.97 0.86 2.86
C THR A 107 9.73 0.36 3.59
N ALA A 108 9.92 -0.42 4.65
CA ALA A 108 8.86 -0.85 5.54
C ALA A 108 9.24 -0.46 6.97
N THR A 109 8.37 0.30 7.64
CA THR A 109 8.63 0.83 8.97
C THR A 109 7.46 0.51 9.89
N ILE A 110 7.74 0.10 11.12
CA ILE A 110 6.73 -0.07 12.15
C ILE A 110 6.39 1.30 12.72
N LYS A 111 5.14 1.74 12.58
CA LYS A 111 4.66 3.05 13.08
C LYS A 111 4.07 2.98 14.47
N ALA A 112 3.63 1.80 14.91
CA ALA A 112 3.14 1.60 16.26
C ALA A 112 3.08 0.10 16.58
N VAL A 113 3.23 -0.19 17.86
CA VAL A 113 3.09 -1.54 18.42
C VAL A 113 2.02 -1.50 19.50
N PHE A 114 1.16 -2.50 19.51
CA PHE A 114 0.08 -2.64 20.47
C PHE A 114 0.11 -4.03 21.08
N CYS A 115 -0.31 -4.11 22.34
CA CYS A 115 -0.66 -5.36 22.98
C CYS A 115 -2.18 -5.46 23.14
N VAL A 116 -2.77 -6.58 22.71
CA VAL A 116 -4.18 -6.86 22.92
C VAL A 116 -4.36 -7.58 24.25
N VAL A 117 -5.10 -6.99 25.19
CA VAL A 117 -5.46 -7.61 26.47
C VAL A 117 -6.96 -7.44 26.67
N ASN A 118 -7.66 -8.53 27.00
CA ASN A 118 -9.13 -8.52 27.18
C ASN A 118 -9.88 -7.90 25.97
N SER A 119 -9.40 -8.15 24.76
CA SER A 119 -9.93 -7.59 23.49
C SER A 119 -9.76 -6.08 23.31
N PHE A 120 -8.96 -5.41 24.14
CA PHE A 120 -8.59 -4.01 23.99
C PHE A 120 -7.14 -3.87 23.52
N GLU A 121 -6.90 -2.92 22.61
CA GLU A 121 -5.57 -2.61 22.09
C GLU A 121 -4.92 -1.47 22.87
N TYR A 122 -3.79 -1.77 23.49
CA TYR A 122 -3.03 -0.79 24.26
C TYR A 122 -1.73 -0.47 23.53
N ARG A 123 -1.55 0.80 23.14
CA ARG A 123 -0.37 1.24 22.39
C ARG A 123 0.85 1.34 23.30
N CYS A 124 1.94 0.74 22.84
CA CYS A 124 3.21 0.76 23.51
C CYS A 124 4.28 1.44 22.63
N VAL A 125 5.10 2.27 23.25
CA VAL A 125 6.14 3.06 22.58
C VAL A 125 7.51 2.82 23.22
N GLY A 126 8.56 2.90 22.42
CA GLY A 126 9.95 2.89 22.87
C GLY A 126 10.87 2.15 21.89
N GLU A 127 12.17 2.42 22.00
CA GLU A 127 13.21 1.91 21.07
C GLU A 127 13.84 0.58 21.56
N ASN A 128 13.88 0.37 22.88
CA ASN A 128 14.48 -0.83 23.50
C ASN A 128 13.60 -1.43 24.61
N SER A 129 12.57 -0.71 25.05
CA SER A 129 11.62 -1.17 26.05
C SER A 129 10.25 -0.58 25.75
N TYR A 130 9.18 -1.32 26.01
CA TYR A 130 7.83 -0.83 25.84
C TYR A 130 7.37 -0.03 27.04
N THR A 131 6.88 1.17 26.77
CA THR A 131 6.20 2.04 27.74
C THR A 131 4.81 2.40 27.22
N ALA A 132 3.88 2.67 28.11
CA ALA A 132 2.53 3.09 27.72
C ALA A 132 2.58 4.42 26.95
N HIS A 133 1.93 4.49 25.79
CA HIS A 133 1.82 5.75 25.04
C HIS A 133 1.10 6.86 25.83
N LYS A 134 0.16 6.48 26.70
CA LYS A 134 -0.52 7.34 27.67
C LYS A 134 -0.61 6.63 29.02
N SER A 135 -0.04 7.21 30.08
CA SER A 135 0.04 6.57 31.40
C SER A 135 -1.25 6.67 32.23
N ASP A 136 -2.34 7.19 31.66
CA ASP A 136 -3.55 7.53 32.42
C ASP A 136 -4.37 6.31 32.84
N SER A 137 -4.05 5.11 32.34
CA SER A 137 -4.71 3.86 32.69
C SER A 137 -3.70 2.83 33.18
N ALA A 138 -3.97 2.21 34.34
CA ALA A 138 -3.19 1.09 34.85
C ALA A 138 -3.15 -0.10 33.87
N GLU A 139 -4.18 -0.26 33.03
CA GLU A 139 -4.25 -1.31 32.02
C GLU A 139 -3.24 -1.07 30.89
N ASN A 140 -3.03 0.19 30.46
CA ASN A 140 -2.00 0.55 29.47
C ASN A 140 -0.61 0.14 29.96
N VAL A 141 -0.29 0.47 31.22
CA VAL A 141 1.00 0.12 31.85
C VAL A 141 1.15 -1.40 31.92
N THR A 142 0.08 -2.09 32.32
CA THR A 142 0.07 -3.56 32.43
C THR A 142 0.25 -4.24 31.06
N ALA A 143 -0.44 -3.76 30.03
CA ALA A 143 -0.34 -4.31 28.68
C ALA A 143 1.06 -4.10 28.08
N CYS A 144 1.67 -2.92 28.26
CA CYS A 144 3.04 -2.69 27.80
C CYS A 144 4.08 -3.44 28.63
N ALA A 145 3.84 -3.67 29.93
CA ALA A 145 4.67 -4.57 30.73
C ALA A 145 4.57 -6.02 30.23
N ARG A 146 3.37 -6.50 29.87
CA ARG A 146 3.19 -7.83 29.26
C ARG A 146 3.94 -7.95 27.94
N LEU A 147 3.83 -6.94 27.07
CA LEU A 147 4.61 -6.86 25.84
C LEU A 147 6.13 -6.89 26.13
N ALA A 148 6.58 -6.11 27.13
CA ALA A 148 7.96 -6.08 27.60
C ALA A 148 8.44 -7.36 28.29
N ASN A 149 7.54 -8.29 28.62
CA ASN A 149 7.87 -9.60 29.19
C ASN A 149 7.50 -10.77 28.27
N ALA A 150 7.11 -10.52 27.01
CA ALA A 150 6.71 -11.55 26.04
C ALA A 150 5.47 -12.35 26.51
N GLN A 151 4.61 -11.68 27.28
CA GLN A 151 3.36 -12.22 27.83
C GLN A 151 2.13 -11.59 27.18
N CYS A 152 2.33 -10.85 26.09
CA CYS A 152 1.22 -10.31 25.32
C CYS A 152 0.59 -11.44 24.50
N PRO A 153 -0.71 -11.75 24.62
CA PRO A 153 -1.32 -12.86 23.89
C PRO A 153 -1.50 -12.56 22.38
N THR A 154 -1.63 -11.29 22.03
CA THR A 154 -1.67 -10.88 20.62
C THR A 154 -1.00 -9.53 20.49
N GLU A 155 0.02 -9.48 19.65
CA GLU A 155 0.72 -8.26 19.30
C GLU A 155 0.18 -7.72 18.00
N VAL A 156 0.02 -6.41 17.92
CA VAL A 156 -0.48 -5.76 16.71
C VAL A 156 0.50 -4.68 16.27
N TYR A 157 0.90 -4.75 15.02
CA TYR A 157 1.87 -3.88 14.38
C TYR A 157 1.16 -3.01 13.34
N ILE A 158 1.41 -1.72 13.38
CA ILE A 158 1.02 -0.81 12.30
C ILE A 158 2.23 -0.62 11.40
N LEU A 159 2.10 -1.02 10.14
CA LEU A 159 3.16 -0.95 9.14
C LEU A 159 2.89 0.21 8.20
N ASP A 160 3.93 0.99 7.91
CA ASP A 160 3.98 1.89 6.75
C ASP A 160 4.95 1.29 5.74
N VAL A 161 4.47 0.99 4.55
CA VAL A 161 5.27 0.49 3.44
C VAL A 161 5.27 1.54 2.35
N THR A 162 6.44 2.08 2.04
CA THR A 162 6.63 3.05 0.97
C THR A 162 7.42 2.42 -0.16
N LEU A 163 6.81 2.36 -1.35
CA LEU A 163 7.46 1.93 -2.58
C LEU A 163 7.76 3.16 -3.44
N ILE A 164 9.00 3.29 -3.91
CA ILE A 164 9.38 4.30 -4.88
C ILE A 164 9.62 3.61 -6.23
N ASN A 165 8.84 3.97 -7.24
CA ASN A 165 9.05 3.46 -8.59
C ASN A 165 10.33 4.09 -9.17
N SER A 166 11.40 3.30 -9.30
CA SER A 166 12.69 3.77 -9.81
C SER A 166 12.64 4.34 -11.24
N ASN A 167 11.65 3.95 -12.03
CA ASN A 167 11.52 4.40 -13.43
C ASN A 167 10.79 5.74 -13.56
N THR A 168 9.83 6.02 -12.68
CA THR A 168 8.96 7.20 -12.79
C THR A 168 9.08 8.17 -11.62
N GLY A 169 9.79 7.79 -10.56
CA GLY A 169 9.88 8.54 -9.31
C GLY A 169 8.56 8.58 -8.52
N ALA A 170 7.52 7.87 -8.98
CA ALA A 170 6.24 7.83 -8.32
C ALA A 170 6.37 7.09 -6.97
N GLU A 171 5.95 7.76 -5.90
CA GLU A 171 5.90 7.20 -4.57
C GLU A 171 4.49 6.67 -4.26
N ARG A 172 4.43 5.51 -3.61
CA ARG A 172 3.19 4.97 -3.07
C ARG A 172 3.42 4.41 -1.68
N ALA A 173 2.62 4.90 -0.73
CA ALA A 173 2.60 4.41 0.63
C ALA A 173 1.32 3.59 0.89
N ILE A 174 1.46 2.46 1.59
CA ILE A 174 0.36 1.66 2.13
C ILE A 174 0.57 1.52 3.63
N ARG A 175 -0.50 1.77 4.40
CA ARG A 175 -0.52 1.50 5.82
C ARG A 175 -1.36 0.26 6.11
N SER A 176 -0.76 -0.72 6.78
CA SER A 176 -1.42 -1.97 7.18
C SER A 176 -1.41 -2.13 8.69
N LYS A 177 -2.32 -2.98 9.17
CA LYS A 177 -2.39 -3.42 10.56
C LYS A 177 -2.28 -4.94 10.59
N TYR A 178 -1.21 -5.44 11.16
CA TYR A 178 -0.87 -6.85 11.19
C TYR A 178 -0.91 -7.38 12.63
N ALA A 179 -1.59 -8.50 12.86
CA ALA A 179 -1.73 -9.10 14.19
C ALA A 179 -0.98 -10.43 14.24
N VAL A 180 -0.12 -10.58 15.25
CA VAL A 180 0.60 -11.81 15.57
C VAL A 180 0.00 -12.41 16.82
N GLY A 181 -0.53 -13.62 16.69
CA GLY A 181 -0.94 -14.41 17.84
C GLY A 181 0.30 -14.95 18.54
N CYS A 182 0.51 -14.53 19.77
CA CYS A 182 1.59 -15.05 20.59
C CYS A 182 1.01 -16.22 21.39
N SER A 183 1.42 -17.44 21.07
CA SER A 183 1.19 -18.59 21.94
C SER A 183 2.02 -18.39 23.21
N VAL A 184 1.48 -17.61 24.15
CA VAL A 184 1.92 -17.69 25.54
C VAL A 184 1.27 -18.97 26.05
N PHE A 185 2.01 -20.08 26.11
CA PHE A 185 1.38 -21.31 26.60
C PHE A 185 0.87 -21.14 28.04
N ALA A 186 -0.26 -21.81 28.27
CA ALA A 186 -1.09 -21.86 29.47
C ALA A 186 -0.37 -22.39 30.71
#